data_AF-A0AA87ZWI9-F1
#
_entry.id   AF-A0AA87ZWI9-F1
#
_cell.length_a   1.000
_cell.length_b   1.000
_cell.length_c   1.000
_cell.angle_alpha   90.00
_cell.angle_beta   90.00
_cell.angle_gamma   90.00
#
_symmetry.space_group_name_H-M   'P 1'
#
loop_
_entity.id
_entity.type
_entity.pdbx_description
1 polymer ?
#
loop_
_entity_poly.entity_id
_entity_poly.type
_entity_poly.pdbx_seq_one_letter_code
_entity_poly.pdbx_strand_id
1 'polypeptide(L)'
;MSREKGEYQIDYEPAPRITEADKQNDKKSLQRALDRRLYLLLYGNPYGAPTGEPVWHFPEKVYESEETLRKCAETALEKVLGDISTTYFAGNAPIGHLAVQNQPDSQYFKRFFFKSNVVGTNNKYNIRKCKDFVWVTKDEILEYFPEQAEFFKKLIIG
;
A
#
# COMPACT_ATOMS: atom_id res chain seq x y z
N MET A 1 30.18 -6.12 -49.27
CA MET A 1 29.78 -5.41 -48.04
C MET A 1 29.32 -6.44 -47.03
N SER A 2 30.15 -6.72 -46.04
CA SER A 2 29.94 -7.76 -45.02
C SER A 2 28.88 -7.31 -44.01
N ARG A 3 27.90 -8.16 -43.73
CA ARG A 3 26.98 -8.00 -42.59
C ARG A 3 27.72 -8.43 -41.33
N GLU A 4 28.14 -7.48 -40.50
CA GLU A 4 28.56 -7.77 -39.12
C GLU A 4 27.32 -8.28 -38.34
N LYS A 5 27.35 -9.56 -37.94
CA LYS A 5 26.42 -10.10 -36.95
C LYS A 5 27.01 -9.78 -35.58
N GLY A 6 26.30 -9.00 -34.77
CA GLY A 6 26.71 -8.72 -33.40
C GLY A 6 26.66 -9.99 -32.55
N GLU A 7 27.83 -10.52 -32.21
CA GLU A 7 27.98 -11.59 -31.22
C GLU A 7 27.93 -11.00 -29.81
N TYR A 8 26.73 -10.86 -29.27
CA TYR A 8 26.54 -10.72 -27.83
C TYR A 8 26.16 -12.09 -27.27
N GLN A 9 27.16 -12.90 -26.93
CA GLN A 9 26.99 -14.08 -26.08
C GLN A 9 27.02 -13.62 -24.62
N ILE A 10 25.89 -13.15 -24.13
CA ILE A 10 25.71 -12.91 -22.69
C ILE A 10 24.92 -14.10 -22.18
N ASP A 11 25.57 -14.99 -21.44
CA ASP A 11 24.84 -16.02 -20.68
C ASP A 11 23.94 -15.30 -19.67
N TYR A 12 22.63 -15.50 -19.81
CA TYR A 12 21.64 -14.86 -18.95
C TYR A 12 21.67 -15.53 -17.58
N GLU A 13 22.31 -14.87 -16.61
CA GLU A 13 22.17 -15.22 -15.20
C GLU A 13 20.99 -14.43 -14.59
N PRO A 14 19.90 -15.11 -14.17
CA PRO A 14 18.81 -14.44 -13.50
C PRO A 14 19.28 -13.88 -12.16
N ALA A 15 18.88 -12.64 -11.86
CA ALA A 15 19.17 -12.03 -10.57
C ALA A 15 18.65 -12.91 -9.41
N PRO A 16 19.39 -12.98 -8.29
CA PRO A 16 18.98 -13.77 -7.14
C PRO A 16 17.62 -13.30 -6.61
N ARG A 17 16.78 -14.25 -6.18
CA ARG A 17 15.45 -13.97 -5.62
C ARG A 17 15.49 -13.25 -4.28
N ILE A 18 16.61 -13.38 -3.56
CA ILE A 18 16.85 -12.74 -2.26
C ILE A 18 17.70 -11.51 -2.52
N THR A 19 17.14 -10.32 -2.26
CA THR A 19 17.86 -9.06 -2.41
C THR A 19 18.60 -8.68 -1.12
N GLU A 20 19.43 -7.64 -1.18
CA GLU A 20 20.04 -7.07 0.03
C GLU A 20 18.98 -6.49 0.99
N ALA A 21 17.85 -6.00 0.46
CA ALA A 21 16.73 -5.53 1.26
C ALA A 21 16.03 -6.67 2.03
N ASP A 22 16.04 -7.88 1.49
CA ASP A 22 15.59 -9.08 2.23
C ASP A 22 16.50 -9.41 3.40
N LYS A 23 17.82 -9.39 3.16
CA LYS A 23 18.82 -9.68 4.20
C LYS A 23 18.79 -8.66 5.34
N GLN A 24 18.55 -7.39 5.02
CA GLN A 24 18.50 -6.29 5.99
C GLN A 24 17.09 -6.07 6.57
N ASN A 25 16.09 -6.83 6.12
CA ASN A 25 14.68 -6.63 6.49
C ASN A 25 14.23 -5.17 6.29
N ASP A 26 14.65 -4.56 5.18
CA ASP A 26 14.36 -3.16 4.89
C ASP A 26 12.89 -2.98 4.47
N LYS A 27 12.05 -2.67 5.45
CA LYS A 27 10.62 -2.43 5.25
C LYS A 27 10.32 -1.11 4.53
N LYS A 28 11.31 -0.29 4.20
CA LYS A 28 11.10 0.93 3.39
C LYS A 28 11.34 0.67 1.91
N SER A 29 12.00 -0.43 1.56
CA SER A 29 12.29 -0.80 0.18
C SER A 29 11.23 -1.73 -0.41
N LEU A 30 10.83 -1.42 -1.65
CA LEU A 30 10.01 -2.30 -2.49
C LEU A 30 10.80 -3.47 -3.09
N GLN A 31 12.13 -3.49 -2.95
CA GLN A 31 12.98 -4.58 -3.46
C GLN A 31 13.04 -5.78 -2.51
N ARG A 32 12.30 -5.75 -1.39
CA ARG A 32 12.20 -6.84 -0.42
C ARG A 32 11.03 -7.74 -0.77
N ALA A 33 11.18 -9.05 -0.59
CA ALA A 33 10.17 -10.08 -0.80
C ALA A 33 9.53 -10.00 -2.19
N LEU A 34 10.37 -10.04 -3.23
CA LEU A 34 9.94 -9.99 -4.65
C LEU A 34 8.98 -11.12 -5.05
N ASP A 35 8.94 -12.20 -4.27
CA ASP A 35 8.02 -13.33 -4.40
C ASP A 35 6.64 -13.08 -3.76
N ARG A 36 6.48 -12.00 -2.97
CA ARG A 36 5.28 -11.68 -2.21
C ARG A 36 4.69 -10.33 -2.60
N ARG A 37 3.40 -10.16 -2.30
CA ARG A 37 2.73 -8.85 -2.42
C ARG A 37 3.06 -8.00 -1.20
N LEU A 38 3.56 -6.79 -1.46
CA LEU A 38 3.77 -5.77 -0.44
C LEU A 38 2.58 -4.84 -0.37
N TYR A 39 2.30 -4.35 0.83
CA TYR A 39 1.21 -3.43 1.13
C TYR A 39 1.78 -2.23 1.89
N LEU A 40 1.28 -1.04 1.55
CA LEU A 40 1.74 0.20 2.17
C LEU A 40 0.95 0.48 3.45
N LEU A 41 1.66 0.64 4.56
CA LEU A 41 1.14 1.18 5.82
C LEU A 41 1.83 2.49 6.16
N LEU A 42 1.07 3.40 6.75
CA LEU A 42 1.52 4.70 7.22
C LEU A 42 1.42 4.74 8.74
N TYR A 43 2.39 5.39 9.37
CA TYR A 43 2.34 5.72 10.79
C TYR A 43 1.89 7.16 10.97
N GLY A 44 0.76 7.34 11.64
CA GLY A 44 0.11 8.64 11.76
C GLY A 44 -1.14 8.57 12.61
N ASN A 45 -1.87 9.68 12.68
CA ASN A 45 -3.12 9.76 13.42
C ASN A 45 -4.26 9.59 12.42
N PRO A 46 -4.84 8.37 12.28
CA PRO A 46 -5.99 8.18 11.41
C PRO A 46 -7.23 8.90 11.97
N TYR A 47 -8.17 9.16 11.08
CA TYR A 47 -9.48 9.68 11.46
C TYR A 47 -10.20 8.63 12.29
N GLY A 48 -10.52 8.98 13.54
CA GLY A 48 -11.12 8.05 14.47
C GLY A 48 -10.11 7.13 15.16
N ALA A 49 -8.92 7.63 15.49
CA ALA A 49 -8.07 7.00 16.48
C ALA A 49 -8.67 7.21 17.89
N PRO A 50 -8.82 6.14 18.71
CA PRO A 50 -9.46 6.24 20.03
C PRO A 50 -8.67 7.10 21.03
N THR A 51 -7.34 7.19 20.90
CA THR A 51 -6.46 7.83 21.90
C THR A 51 -5.70 9.05 21.36
N GLY A 52 -5.88 9.43 20.08
CA GLY A 52 -5.10 10.50 19.45
C GLY A 52 -3.61 10.17 19.31
N GLU A 53 -3.21 8.93 19.60
CA GLU A 53 -1.84 8.45 19.42
C GLU A 53 -1.63 8.02 17.95
N PRO A 54 -0.40 8.18 17.44
CA PRO A 54 -0.08 7.68 16.12
C PRO A 54 -0.15 6.16 16.12
N VAL A 55 -0.92 5.60 15.19
CA VAL A 55 -1.04 4.16 14.97
C VAL A 55 -0.74 3.84 13.51
N TRP A 56 -0.50 2.57 13.22
CA TRP A 56 -0.38 2.11 11.83
C TRP A 56 -1.76 2.12 11.18
N HIS A 57 -1.85 2.69 9.99
CA HIS A 57 -3.09 2.76 9.23
C HIS A 57 -2.82 2.78 7.71
N PHE A 58 -3.87 2.52 6.93
CA PHE A 58 -3.80 2.66 5.48
C PHE A 58 -3.96 4.14 5.07
N PRO A 59 -3.49 4.53 3.87
CA PRO A 59 -3.83 5.84 3.29
C PRO A 59 -5.35 6.04 3.27
N GLU A 60 -5.85 6.99 4.06
CA GLU A 60 -7.27 7.28 4.18
C GLU A 60 -7.55 8.79 4.11
N LYS A 61 -8.77 9.12 3.69
CA LYS A 61 -9.26 10.50 3.58
C LYS A 61 -10.75 10.50 3.91
N VAL A 62 -11.19 11.50 4.67
CA VAL A 62 -12.62 11.76 4.90
C VAL A 62 -13.25 12.19 3.57
N TYR A 63 -14.36 11.54 3.21
CA TYR A 63 -15.13 11.93 2.04
C TYR A 63 -15.77 13.30 2.27
N GLU A 64 -15.49 14.25 1.38
CA GLU A 64 -15.96 15.63 1.51
C GLU A 64 -16.85 16.00 0.32
N SER A 65 -16.26 16.09 -0.88
CA SER A 65 -16.92 16.64 -2.07
C SER A 65 -16.53 15.97 -3.37
N GLU A 66 -15.82 14.84 -3.31
CA GLU A 66 -15.40 14.10 -4.51
C GLU A 66 -16.59 13.45 -5.22
N GLU A 67 -16.49 13.32 -6.55
CA GLU A 67 -17.56 12.72 -7.37
C GLU A 67 -17.82 11.24 -7.04
N THR A 68 -16.78 10.50 -6.64
CA THR A 68 -16.89 9.07 -6.31
C THR A 68 -15.98 8.70 -5.14
N LEU A 69 -16.36 7.65 -4.41
CA LEU A 69 -15.52 7.08 -3.34
C LEU A 69 -14.15 6.62 -3.86
N ARG A 70 -14.10 6.12 -5.09
CA ARG A 70 -12.83 5.79 -5.77
C ARG A 70 -11.96 7.04 -5.93
N LYS A 71 -12.52 8.16 -6.40
CA LYS A 71 -11.75 9.39 -6.59
C LYS A 71 -11.22 9.94 -5.25
N CYS A 72 -11.99 9.78 -4.18
CA CYS A 72 -11.53 10.09 -2.82
C CYS A 72 -10.33 9.21 -2.42
N ALA A 73 -10.39 7.89 -2.68
CA ALA A 73 -9.27 6.98 -2.42
C ALA A 73 -8.03 7.28 -3.28
N GLU A 74 -8.21 7.62 -4.57
CA GLU A 74 -7.13 8.09 -5.46
C GLU A 74 -6.46 9.35 -4.88
N THR A 75 -7.26 10.33 -4.47
CA THR A 75 -6.74 11.59 -3.89
C THR A 75 -6.05 11.34 -2.55
N ALA A 76 -6.53 10.39 -1.74
CA ALA A 76 -5.86 9.99 -0.50
C ALA A 76 -4.47 9.41 -0.79
N LEU A 77 -4.38 8.52 -1.79
CA LEU A 77 -3.13 7.90 -2.21
C LEU A 77 -2.18 8.94 -2.83
N GLU A 78 -2.68 9.86 -3.65
CA GLU A 78 -1.92 10.95 -4.26
C GLU A 78 -1.32 11.89 -3.23
N LYS A 79 -2.06 12.21 -2.16
CA LYS A 79 -1.53 13.02 -1.05
C LYS A 79 -0.31 12.37 -0.37
N VAL A 80 -0.25 11.04 -0.38
CA VAL A 80 0.79 10.24 0.27
C VAL A 80 1.95 9.99 -0.68
N LEU A 81 1.69 9.43 -1.85
CA LEU A 81 2.73 9.07 -2.83
C LEU A 81 3.21 10.26 -3.67
N GLY A 82 2.44 11.34 -3.73
CA GLY A 82 2.66 12.50 -4.60
C GLY A 82 2.28 12.23 -6.04
N ASP A 83 2.90 11.23 -6.66
CA ASP A 83 2.60 10.79 -8.02
C ASP A 83 2.00 9.37 -8.02
N ILE A 84 0.77 9.27 -8.51
CA ILE A 84 0.02 8.01 -8.64
C ILE A 84 -0.14 7.55 -10.09
N SER A 85 0.56 8.17 -11.05
CA SER A 85 0.55 7.81 -12.47
C SER A 85 0.89 6.34 -12.74
N THR A 86 1.64 5.73 -11.82
CA THR A 86 2.06 4.33 -11.88
C THR A 86 1.18 3.39 -11.06
N THR A 87 0.03 3.85 -10.57
CA THR A 87 -0.89 3.05 -9.77
C THR A 87 -2.15 2.72 -10.56
N TYR A 88 -2.69 1.52 -10.35
CA TYR A 88 -3.90 1.03 -11.00
C TYR A 88 -4.92 0.55 -9.96
N PHE A 89 -6.10 1.15 -9.95
CA PHE A 89 -7.22 0.72 -9.12
C PHE A 89 -8.00 -0.41 -9.80
N ALA A 90 -8.24 -1.50 -9.07
CA ALA A 90 -8.85 -2.72 -9.62
C ALA A 90 -10.33 -2.56 -10.02
N GLY A 91 -11.00 -1.49 -9.60
CA GLY A 91 -12.40 -1.21 -9.95
C GLY A 91 -12.95 0.03 -9.25
N ASN A 92 -14.21 0.37 -9.58
CA ASN A 92 -14.95 1.48 -8.95
C ASN A 92 -15.69 1.10 -7.67
N ALA A 93 -15.81 -0.21 -7.39
CA ALA A 93 -16.46 -0.70 -6.19
C ALA A 93 -15.43 -0.91 -5.05
N PRO A 94 -15.79 -0.61 -3.80
CA PRO A 94 -14.96 -0.95 -2.66
C PRO A 94 -14.89 -2.48 -2.51
N ILE A 95 -13.73 -2.98 -2.11
CA ILE A 95 -13.49 -4.41 -1.83
C ILE A 95 -14.01 -4.83 -0.46
N GLY A 96 -14.26 -3.86 0.43
CA GLY A 96 -14.79 -4.10 1.77
C GLY A 96 -15.10 -2.80 2.48
N HIS A 97 -15.81 -2.90 3.59
CA HIS A 97 -16.07 -1.77 4.47
C HIS A 97 -15.96 -2.17 5.93
N LEU A 98 -15.55 -1.23 6.78
CA LEU A 98 -15.48 -1.40 8.22
C LEU A 98 -16.22 -0.25 8.90
N ALA A 99 -17.15 -0.58 9.79
CA ALA A 99 -17.81 0.39 10.64
C ALA A 99 -16.93 0.68 11.86
N VAL A 100 -16.57 1.94 12.06
CA VAL A 100 -15.80 2.40 13.21
C VAL A 100 -16.70 3.29 14.07
N GLN A 101 -17.02 2.81 15.27
CA GLN A 101 -17.70 3.58 16.31
C GLN A 101 -16.65 4.04 17.32
N ASN A 102 -16.37 5.34 17.36
CA ASN A 102 -15.26 5.82 18.19
C ASN A 102 -15.60 6.06 19.65
N GLN A 103 -16.87 6.18 20.02
CA GLN A 103 -17.46 6.13 21.37
C GLN A 103 -18.99 6.20 21.19
N PRO A 104 -19.80 5.87 22.23
CA PRO A 104 -21.27 5.92 22.15
C PRO A 104 -21.85 7.27 21.69
N ASP A 105 -21.12 8.38 21.86
CA ASP A 105 -21.56 9.74 21.49
C ASP A 105 -20.78 10.33 20.29
N SER A 106 -19.98 9.49 19.63
CA SER A 106 -19.13 9.90 18.50
C SER A 106 -19.81 9.67 17.15
N GLN A 107 -19.44 10.52 16.19
CA GLN A 107 -19.80 10.37 14.79
C GLN A 107 -19.46 8.97 14.27
N TYR A 108 -20.45 8.28 13.71
CA TYR A 108 -20.31 6.96 13.13
C TYR A 108 -19.61 7.08 11.77
N PHE A 109 -18.43 6.48 11.62
CA PHE A 109 -17.69 6.50 10.35
C PHE A 109 -17.68 5.11 9.71
N LYS A 110 -17.96 5.05 8.40
CA LYS A 110 -17.74 3.85 7.59
C LYS A 110 -16.46 4.04 6.77
N ARG A 111 -15.47 3.18 6.98
CA ARG A 111 -14.28 3.10 6.13
C ARG A 111 -14.57 2.18 4.96
N PHE A 112 -14.31 2.63 3.74
CA PHE A 112 -14.41 1.83 2.52
C PHE A 112 -13.01 1.56 1.99
N PHE A 113 -12.70 0.30 1.75
CA PHE A 113 -11.39 -0.12 1.26
C PHE A 113 -11.42 -0.29 -0.25
N PHE A 114 -10.39 0.23 -0.92
CA PHE A 114 -10.18 0.08 -2.36
C PHE A 114 -8.84 -0.60 -2.61
N LYS A 115 -8.80 -1.50 -3.59
CA LYS A 115 -7.56 -2.18 -3.99
C LYS A 115 -6.89 -1.40 -5.12
N SER A 116 -5.67 -0.95 -4.87
CA SER A 116 -4.76 -0.42 -5.89
C SER A 116 -3.49 -1.27 -5.97
N ASN A 117 -3.00 -1.45 -7.19
CA ASN A 117 -1.72 -2.10 -7.45
C ASN A 117 -0.75 -1.05 -7.98
N VAL A 118 0.51 -1.18 -7.59
CA VAL A 118 1.59 -0.34 -8.09
C VAL A 118 2.25 -1.07 -9.25
N VAL A 119 2.27 -0.45 -10.43
CA VAL A 119 2.81 -1.01 -11.68
C VAL A 119 4.13 -0.32 -12.09
N GLY A 120 4.57 0.67 -11.31
CA GLY A 120 5.79 1.44 -11.59
C GLY A 120 7.08 0.71 -11.23
N THR A 121 8.08 0.82 -12.10
CA THR A 121 9.46 0.34 -11.88
C THR A 121 10.32 1.32 -11.08
N ASN A 122 9.83 2.54 -10.84
CA ASN A 122 10.58 3.56 -10.13
C ASN A 122 10.30 3.47 -8.62
N ASN A 123 11.20 2.81 -7.89
CA ASN A 123 11.21 2.71 -6.41
C ASN A 123 11.35 4.05 -5.65
N LYS A 124 11.12 5.19 -6.30
CA LYS A 124 11.26 6.52 -5.70
C LYS A 124 9.87 7.09 -5.37
N TYR A 125 9.12 6.37 -4.55
CA TYR A 125 7.92 6.95 -3.93
C TYR A 125 8.38 7.93 -2.86
N ASN A 126 8.18 9.22 -3.12
CA ASN A 126 8.38 10.25 -2.11
C ASN A 126 7.15 10.26 -1.21
N ILE A 127 7.12 9.36 -0.24
CA ILE A 127 6.02 9.27 0.72
C ILE A 127 6.04 10.54 1.58
N ARG A 128 5.05 11.40 1.37
CA ARG A 128 4.88 12.69 2.04
C ARG A 128 3.74 12.58 3.07
N LYS A 129 3.78 13.46 4.08
CA LYS A 129 2.71 13.62 5.09
C LYS A 129 2.42 12.40 5.98
N CYS A 130 3.41 11.57 6.27
CA CYS A 130 3.33 10.57 7.34
C CYS A 130 4.55 10.71 8.26
N LYS A 131 4.43 10.27 9.53
CA LYS A 131 5.59 10.23 10.45
C LYS A 131 6.56 9.13 10.05
N ASP A 132 6.02 8.00 9.62
CA ASP A 132 6.78 6.88 9.07
C ASP A 132 5.92 6.08 8.09
N PHE A 133 6.54 5.22 7.30
CA PHE A 133 5.86 4.29 6.41
C PHE A 133 6.60 2.96 6.34
N VAL A 134 5.86 1.90 6.05
CA VAL A 134 6.41 0.56 5.83
C VAL A 134 5.67 -0.16 4.71
N TRP A 135 6.43 -0.95 3.97
CA TRP A 135 5.96 -1.96 3.05
C TRP A 135 5.98 -3.30 3.77
N VAL A 136 4.80 -3.84 3.99
CA VAL A 136 4.60 -5.06 4.76
C VAL A 136 4.00 -6.14 3.91
N THR A 137 4.36 -7.37 4.20
CA THR A 137 3.71 -8.54 3.61
C THR A 137 2.33 -8.76 4.22
N LYS A 138 1.53 -9.59 3.57
CA LYS A 138 0.21 -10.00 4.08
C LYS A 138 0.27 -10.55 5.51
N ASP A 139 1.30 -11.34 5.83
CA ASP A 139 1.44 -11.95 7.15
C ASP A 139 1.70 -10.86 8.21
N GLU A 140 2.58 -9.91 7.89
CA GLU A 140 2.89 -8.76 8.75
C GLU A 140 1.67 -7.85 8.97
N ILE A 141 0.80 -7.64 7.98
CA ILE A 141 -0.44 -6.86 8.18
C ILE A 141 -1.25 -7.39 9.36
N LEU A 142 -1.34 -8.72 9.51
CA LEU A 142 -2.13 -9.33 10.58
C LEU A 142 -1.50 -9.06 11.96
N GLU A 143 -0.19 -8.85 12.02
CA GLU A 143 0.53 -8.45 13.24
C GLU A 143 0.27 -6.97 13.60
N TYR A 144 0.16 -6.09 12.59
CA TYR A 144 -0.15 -4.67 12.81
C TYR A 144 -1.61 -4.42 13.19
N PHE A 145 -2.54 -5.27 12.74
CA PHE A 145 -3.99 -5.11 12.99
C PHE A 145 -4.60 -6.37 13.61
N PRO A 146 -4.27 -6.72 14.86
CA PRO A 146 -4.74 -7.96 15.48
C PRO A 146 -6.27 -7.97 15.65
N GLU A 147 -6.88 -6.84 16.02
CA GLU A 147 -8.33 -6.74 16.22
C GLU A 147 -9.13 -6.89 14.91
N GLN A 148 -8.57 -6.44 13.78
CA GLN A 148 -9.21 -6.54 12.47
C GLN A 148 -8.56 -7.63 11.59
N ALA A 149 -7.77 -8.53 12.17
CA ALA A 149 -6.99 -9.51 11.43
C ALA A 149 -7.88 -10.42 10.56
N GLU A 150 -9.02 -10.89 11.08
CA GLU A 150 -9.96 -11.71 10.29
C GLU A 150 -10.55 -10.96 9.10
N PHE A 151 -10.84 -9.66 9.27
CA PHE A 151 -11.36 -8.81 8.21
C PHE A 151 -10.33 -8.64 7.10
N PHE A 152 -9.10 -8.24 7.46
CA PHE A 152 -8.02 -8.07 6.49
C PHE A 152 -7.62 -9.38 5.83
N LYS A 153 -7.67 -10.50 6.57
CA LYS A 153 -7.45 -11.84 6.02
C LYS A 153 -8.46 -12.14 4.92
N LYS A 154 -9.75 -11.85 5.09
CA LYS A 154 -10.77 -12.02 4.04
C LYS A 154 -10.58 -11.04 2.87
N LEU A 155 -10.23 -9.80 3.16
CA LEU A 155 -10.08 -8.73 2.18
C LEU A 155 -8.88 -8.93 1.24
N ILE A 156 -7.78 -9.47 1.76
CA ILE A 156 -6.48 -9.54 1.08
C ILE A 156 -6.26 -10.91 0.39
N ILE A 157 -6.98 -11.96 0.80
CA ILE A 157 -6.87 -13.33 0.25
C ILE A 157 -7.70 -13.56 -1.03
N GLY A 158 -8.48 -12.56 -1.47
CA GLY A 158 -9.22 -12.60 -2.74
C GLY A 158 -8.33 -12.64 -3.98
#